data_AF-Q57W61-F1
#
_entry.id   AF-Q57W61-F1
#
_cell.length_a   1.000
_cell.length_b   1.000
_cell.length_c   1.000
_cell.angle_alpha   90.00
_cell.angle_beta   90.00
_cell.angle_gamma   90.00
#
_symmetry.space_group_name_H-M   'P 1'
#
loop_
_entity.id
_entity.type
_entity.pdbx_description
1 polymer ?
#
loop_
_entity_poly.entity_id
_entity_poly.type
_entity_poly.pdbx_seq_one_letter_code
_entity_poly.pdbx_strand_id
1 'polypeptide(L)'
;MYFLLLAGIIWGITNPLLKRYSGGMSVDSSSFLEDLRFLASRPKYLAAQLANLSGSVFFFAGLPSADVAVGSIVANSLAFVITVLVSVLVLREGTLKPRTLVGCSLVVVGTSLCGIASSS
;
A
#
# COMPACT_ATOMS: atom_id res chain seq x y z
N MET A 1 -6.60 15.93 4.57
CA MET A 1 -6.43 15.10 3.36
C MET A 1 -4.97 14.80 3.00
N TYR A 2 -4.08 15.79 2.91
CA TYR A 2 -2.69 15.59 2.45
C TYR A 2 -1.94 14.43 3.15
N PHE A 3 -2.05 14.30 4.48
CA PHE A 3 -1.39 13.23 5.21
C PHE A 3 -1.94 11.83 4.88
N LEU A 4 -3.23 11.70 4.57
CA LEU A 4 -3.83 10.43 4.12
C LEU A 4 -3.32 10.01 2.74
N LEU A 5 -3.17 10.99 1.84
CA LEU A 5 -2.57 10.75 0.53
C LEU A 5 -1.10 10.32 0.68
N LEU A 6 -0.35 10.98 1.58
CA LEU A 6 1.03 10.62 1.86
C LEU A 6 1.16 9.20 2.44
N ALA A 7 0.29 8.83 3.38
CA ALA A 7 0.22 7.47 3.90
C ALA A 7 -0.06 6.45 2.78
N GLY A 8 -1.05 6.74 1.92
CA GLY A 8 -1.36 5.91 0.74
C GLY A 8 -0.19 5.76 -0.23
N ILE A 9 0.59 6.82 -0.46
CA ILE A 9 1.81 6.78 -1.29
C ILE A 9 2.87 5.88 -0.64
N ILE A 10 3.15 6.06 0.65
CA ILE A 10 4.13 5.27 1.38
C ILE A 10 3.77 3.78 1.33
N TRP A 11 2.52 3.43 1.64
CA TRP A 11 2.04 2.06 1.56
C TRP A 11 2.08 1.53 0.14
N GLY A 12 1.62 2.30 -0.85
CA GLY A 12 1.62 1.89 -2.24
C GLY A 12 3.01 1.59 -2.80
N ILE A 13 4.04 2.34 -2.39
CA ILE A 13 5.42 2.10 -2.80
C ILE A 13 6.02 0.90 -2.06
N THR A 14 5.73 0.75 -0.77
CA THR A 14 6.36 -0.28 0.07
C THR A 14 5.72 -1.65 -0.06
N ASN A 15 4.41 -1.75 -0.28
CA ASN A 15 3.69 -3.01 -0.50
C ASN A 15 4.33 -3.94 -1.56
N PRO A 16 4.65 -3.46 -2.78
CA PRO A 16 5.27 -4.33 -3.78
C PRO A 16 6.72 -4.68 -3.41
N LEU A 17 7.44 -3.82 -2.68
CA LEU A 17 8.77 -4.14 -2.14
C LEU A 17 8.69 -5.23 -1.08
N LEU A 18 7.71 -5.16 -0.17
CA LEU A 18 7.47 -6.18 0.84
C LEU A 18 7.18 -7.53 0.19
N LYS A 19 6.28 -7.56 -0.81
CA LYS A 19 5.99 -8.76 -1.60
C LYS A 19 7.24 -9.32 -2.27
N ARG A 20 8.07 -8.46 -2.88
CA ARG A 20 9.29 -8.88 -3.55
C ARG A 20 10.33 -9.43 -2.56
N TYR A 21 10.48 -8.79 -1.40
CA TYR A 21 11.48 -9.19 -0.41
C TYR A 21 11.03 -10.31 0.52
N SER A 22 9.73 -10.60 0.62
CA SER A 22 9.22 -11.83 1.27
C SER A 22 9.28 -13.06 0.36
N GLY A 23 9.61 -12.90 -0.92
CA GLY A 23 9.72 -14.00 -1.88
C GLY A 23 10.65 -15.13 -1.41
N GLY A 24 10.16 -16.37 -1.46
CA GLY A 24 10.86 -17.55 -0.97
C GLY A 24 10.48 -17.97 0.46
N MET A 25 9.56 -17.26 1.11
CA MET A 25 8.87 -17.77 2.30
C MET A 25 8.11 -19.05 1.93
N SER A 26 8.19 -20.07 2.79
CA SER A 26 7.41 -21.29 2.64
C SER A 26 5.93 -20.99 2.79
N VAL A 27 5.11 -21.49 1.87
CA VAL A 27 3.64 -21.43 2.00
C VAL A 27 3.16 -22.43 3.06
N ASP A 28 3.92 -23.51 3.26
CA ASP A 28 3.59 -24.63 4.14
C ASP A 28 4.37 -24.61 5.48
N SER A 29 4.91 -23.46 5.90
CA SER A 29 5.56 -23.34 7.22
C SER A 29 4.54 -23.67 8.31
N SER A 30 4.85 -24.71 9.10
CA SER A 30 4.07 -25.05 10.28
C SER A 30 4.30 -24.06 11.44
N SER A 31 5.37 -23.26 11.37
CA SER A 31 5.83 -22.42 12.45
C SER A 31 5.92 -20.95 12.05
N PHE A 32 5.06 -20.12 12.63
CA PHE A 32 5.09 -18.66 12.47
C PHE A 32 6.42 -18.03 12.91
N LEU A 33 7.10 -18.64 13.89
CA LEU A 33 8.43 -18.19 14.35
C LEU A 33 9.49 -18.36 13.26
N GLU A 34 9.39 -19.40 12.43
CA GLU A 34 10.30 -19.61 11.30
C GLU A 34 10.07 -18.55 10.21
N ASP A 35 8.82 -18.21 9.93
CA ASP A 35 8.47 -17.14 8.98
C ASP A 35 8.97 -15.76 9.47
N LEU A 36 8.76 -15.46 10.75
CA LEU A 36 9.28 -14.24 11.35
C LEU A 36 10.81 -14.21 11.30
N ARG A 37 11.47 -15.32 11.65
CA ARG A 37 12.95 -15.41 11.58
C ARG A 37 13.44 -15.26 10.15
N PHE A 38 12.75 -15.85 9.19
CA PHE A 38 13.04 -15.73 7.76
C PHE A 38 12.94 -14.27 7.30
N LEU A 39 11.86 -13.58 7.62
CA LEU A 39 11.70 -12.16 7.27
C LEU A 39 12.69 -11.26 8.00
N ALA A 40 12.94 -11.51 9.29
CA ALA A 40 13.90 -10.77 10.10
C ALA A 40 15.34 -10.92 9.59
N SER A 41 15.66 -12.05 8.93
CA SER A 41 16.97 -12.26 8.30
C SER A 41 17.17 -11.42 7.02
N ARG A 42 16.14 -10.74 6.51
CA ARG A 42 16.19 -9.99 5.25
C ARG A 42 16.22 -8.47 5.49
N PRO A 43 17.39 -7.82 5.43
CA PRO A 43 17.52 -6.39 5.74
C PRO A 43 16.69 -5.50 4.79
N LYS A 44 16.56 -5.89 3.51
CA LYS A 44 15.73 -5.16 2.55
C LYS A 44 14.24 -5.23 2.90
N TYR A 45 13.78 -6.38 3.40
CA TYR A 45 12.41 -6.53 3.90
C TYR A 45 12.20 -5.65 5.12
N LEU A 46 13.11 -5.69 6.11
CA LEU A 46 13.04 -4.86 7.30
C LEU A 46 13.01 -3.36 6.98
N ALA A 47 13.86 -2.90 6.07
CA ALA A 47 13.87 -1.51 5.63
C ALA A 47 12.54 -1.10 4.97
N ALA A 48 12.00 -1.94 4.08
CA ALA A 48 10.70 -1.72 3.46
C ALA A 48 9.57 -1.73 4.50
N GLN A 49 9.64 -2.61 5.51
CA GLN A 49 8.65 -2.73 6.58
C GLN A 49 8.66 -1.52 7.51
N LEU A 50 9.83 -1.00 7.87
CA LEU A 50 9.95 0.23 8.66
C LEU A 50 9.36 1.42 7.91
N ALA A 51 9.67 1.55 6.62
CA ALA A 51 9.06 2.57 5.77
C ALA A 51 7.54 2.40 5.70
N ASN A 52 7.03 1.17 5.54
CA ASN A 52 5.60 0.88 5.51
C ASN A 52 4.90 1.28 6.82
N LEU A 53 5.48 0.96 7.97
CA LEU A 53 4.95 1.32 9.29
C LEU A 53 4.93 2.84 9.52
N SER A 54 5.90 3.58 8.95
CA SER A 54 5.90 5.05 9.03
C SER A 54 4.67 5.68 8.38
N GLY A 55 4.05 5.00 7.39
CA GLY A 55 2.80 5.42 6.78
C GLY A 55 1.67 5.60 7.80
N SER A 56 1.64 4.78 8.86
CA SER A 56 0.64 4.89 9.92
C SER A 56 0.72 6.21 10.69
N VAL A 57 1.92 6.78 10.85
CA VAL A 57 2.10 8.10 11.52
C VAL A 57 1.36 9.18 10.72
N PHE A 58 1.55 9.19 9.40
CA PHE A 58 0.84 10.12 8.51
C PHE A 58 -0.65 9.82 8.44
N PHE A 59 -1.04 8.54 8.46
CA PHE A 59 -2.44 8.17 8.50
C PHE A 59 -3.13 8.75 9.74
N PHE A 60 -2.56 8.54 10.93
CA PHE A 60 -3.09 9.10 12.18
C PHE A 60 -3.10 10.63 12.19
N ALA A 61 -2.06 11.28 11.66
CA ALA A 61 -2.02 12.73 11.51
C ALA A 61 -3.10 13.27 10.54
N GLY A 62 -3.59 12.42 9.63
CA GLY A 62 -4.63 12.77 8.67
C GLY A 62 -6.07 12.58 9.17
N LEU A 63 -6.28 11.74 10.19
CA LEU A 63 -7.61 11.44 10.73
C LEU A 63 -8.39 12.66 11.28
N PRO A 64 -7.76 13.70 11.88
CA PRO A 64 -8.50 14.89 12.28
C PRO A 64 -9.17 15.63 11.11
N SER A 65 -8.74 15.38 9.86
CA SER A 65 -9.27 16.03 8.67
C SER A 65 -10.37 15.23 7.93
N ALA A 66 -10.70 14.01 8.36
CA ALA A 66 -11.75 13.21 7.75
C ALA A 66 -12.17 12.04 8.63
N ASP A 67 -13.40 11.57 8.44
CA ASP A 67 -13.85 10.33 9.07
C ASP A 67 -12.86 9.19 8.78
N VAL A 68 -12.55 8.38 9.81
CA VAL A 68 -11.68 7.22 9.74
C VAL A 68 -12.09 6.29 8.59
N ALA A 69 -13.38 6.11 8.36
CA ALA A 69 -13.88 5.28 7.26
C ALA A 69 -13.45 5.82 5.90
N VAL A 70 -13.66 7.11 5.65
CA VAL A 70 -13.30 7.76 4.39
C VAL A 70 -11.78 7.84 4.24
N GLY A 71 -11.07 8.23 5.29
CA GLY A 71 -9.61 8.30 5.26
C GLY A 71 -8.98 6.95 4.97
N SER A 72 -9.52 5.87 5.54
CA SER A 72 -9.11 4.50 5.26
C SER A 72 -9.34 4.13 3.80
N ILE A 73 -10.54 4.38 3.25
CA ILE A 73 -10.84 4.12 1.83
C ILE A 73 -9.88 4.91 0.94
N VAL A 74 -9.66 6.19 1.21
CA VAL A 74 -8.78 7.05 0.42
C VAL A 74 -7.34 6.54 0.40
N ALA A 75 -6.76 6.29 1.56
CA ALA A 75 -5.38 5.84 1.66
C ALA A 75 -5.18 4.45 1.03
N ASN A 76 -6.09 3.51 1.28
CA ASN A 76 -5.97 2.14 0.76
C ASN A 76 -6.19 2.06 -0.77
N SER A 77 -7.18 2.77 -1.31
CA SER A 77 -7.42 2.83 -2.75
C SER A 77 -6.24 3.44 -3.50
N LEU A 78 -5.67 4.53 -2.97
CA LEU A 78 -4.47 5.12 -3.53
C LEU A 78 -3.27 4.17 -3.44
N ALA A 79 -3.08 3.53 -2.29
CA ALA A 79 -2.02 2.54 -2.08
C ALA A 79 -2.14 1.38 -3.08
N PHE A 80 -3.35 0.90 -3.37
CA PHE A 80 -3.58 -0.14 -4.37
C PHE A 80 -3.13 0.32 -5.76
N VAL A 81 -3.57 1.50 -6.21
CA VAL A 81 -3.21 2.01 -7.54
C VAL A 81 -1.69 2.17 -7.67
N ILE A 82 -1.04 2.77 -6.67
CA ILE A 82 0.41 2.94 -6.65
C ILE A 82 1.11 1.58 -6.59
N THR A 83 0.61 0.61 -5.82
CA THR A 83 1.15 -0.75 -5.76
C THR A 83 1.18 -1.37 -7.16
N VAL A 84 0.08 -1.29 -7.91
CA VAL A 84 -0.01 -1.79 -9.28
C VAL A 84 1.01 -1.09 -10.19
N LEU A 85 1.07 0.24 -10.14
CA LEU A 85 1.98 1.02 -10.96
C LEU A 85 3.45 0.73 -10.64
N VAL A 86 3.82 0.66 -9.36
CA VAL A 86 5.18 0.36 -8.91
C VAL A 86 5.56 -1.07 -9.26
N SER A 87 4.69 -2.06 -9.03
CA SER A 87 4.93 -3.45 -9.46
C SER A 87 5.25 -3.53 -10.95
N VAL A 88 4.41 -2.94 -11.81
CA VAL A 88 4.59 -3.08 -13.26
C VAL A 88 5.71 -2.19 -13.80
N LEU A 89 5.73 -0.89 -13.45
CA LEU A 89 6.62 0.09 -14.08
C LEU A 89 8.02 0.08 -13.46
N VAL A 90 8.13 -0.10 -12.15
CA VAL A 90 9.41 -0.02 -11.43
C VAL A 90 10.00 -1.40 -11.22
N LEU A 91 9.22 -2.35 -10.71
CA LEU A 91 9.72 -3.70 -10.43
C LEU A 91 9.68 -4.63 -11.64
N ARG A 92 9.01 -4.22 -12.73
CA ARG A 92 8.80 -5.01 -13.96
C ARG A 92 8.10 -6.36 -13.68
N GLU A 93 7.23 -6.36 -12.69
CA GLU A 93 6.41 -7.50 -12.30
C GLU A 93 5.09 -7.48 -13.08
N GLY A 94 4.98 -8.36 -14.08
CA GLY A 94 3.77 -8.49 -14.90
C GLY A 94 3.62 -7.42 -15.97
N THR A 95 2.41 -7.30 -16.53
CA THR A 95 2.08 -6.35 -17.60
C THR A 95 0.83 -5.56 -17.25
N LEU A 96 0.82 -4.27 -17.60
CA LEU A 96 -0.32 -3.40 -17.33
C LEU A 96 -1.41 -3.69 -18.37
N LYS A 97 -2.37 -4.55 -18.01
CA LYS A 97 -3.50 -4.85 -18.87
C LYS A 97 -4.43 -3.62 -18.95
N PRO A 98 -5.03 -3.32 -20.12
CA PRO A 98 -5.98 -2.20 -20.26
C PRO A 98 -7.13 -2.26 -19.25
N ARG A 99 -7.63 -3.46 -18.93
CA ARG A 99 -8.66 -3.67 -17.90
C ARG A 99 -8.22 -3.20 -16.51
N THR A 100 -6.96 -3.46 -16.15
CA THR A 100 -6.39 -3.01 -14.87
C THR A 100 -6.28 -1.49 -14.83
N LEU A 101 -5.89 -0.86 -15.95
CA LEU A 101 -5.83 0.60 -16.05
C LEU A 101 -7.22 1.22 -15.85
N VAL A 102 -8.25 0.70 -16.54
CA VAL A 102 -9.64 1.14 -16.37
C VAL A 102 -10.10 0.97 -14.91
N GLY A 103 -9.82 -0.18 -14.30
CA GLY A 103 -10.13 -0.42 -12.88
C GLY A 103 -9.43 0.58 -11.96
N CYS A 104 -8.15 0.86 -12.18
CA CYS A 104 -7.42 1.87 -11.40
C CYS A 104 -8.02 3.27 -11.58
N SER A 105 -8.39 3.64 -12.82
CA SER A 105 -9.06 4.91 -13.09
C SER A 105 -10.39 5.03 -12.35
N LEU A 106 -11.22 3.98 -12.35
CA LEU A 106 -12.49 3.95 -11.62
C LEU A 106 -12.28 4.06 -10.10
N VAL A 107 -11.26 3.38 -9.57
CA VAL A 107 -10.88 3.48 -8.14
C VAL A 107 -10.50 4.92 -7.80
N VAL A 108 -9.63 5.56 -8.59
CA VAL A 108 -9.23 6.96 -8.37
C VAL A 108 -10.44 7.89 -8.39
N VAL A 109 -11.34 7.74 -9.36
CA VAL A 109 -12.55 8.57 -9.47
C VAL A 109 -13.47 8.36 -8.27
N GLY A 110 -13.83 7.10 -7.95
CA GLY A 110 -14.72 6.78 -6.84
C GLY A 110 -14.18 7.28 -5.50
N THR A 111 -12.88 7.05 -5.24
CA THR A 111 -12.21 7.53 -4.03
C THR A 111 -12.15 9.04 -3.95
N SER A 112 -11.92 9.73 -5.08
CA SER A 112 -11.92 11.21 -5.12
C SER A 112 -13.30 11.77 -4.79
N LEU A 113 -14.37 11.15 -5.31
CA LEU A 113 -15.74 11.53 -4.98
C LEU A 113 -16.05 11.35 -3.49
N CYS A 114 -15.65 10.22 -2.89
CA CYS A 114 -15.79 10.01 -1.44
C CYS A 114 -15.01 11.06 -0.63
N GLY A 115 -13.79 11.39 -1.05
CA GLY A 115 -12.96 12.40 -0.40
C GLY A 115 -13.59 13.80 -0.43
N ILE A 116 -14.12 14.21 -1.60
CA ILE A 116 -14.81 15.49 -1.78
C ILE A 116 -16.07 15.54 -0.91
N ALA A 117 -16.88 14.48 -0.94
CA ALA A 117 -18.11 14.39 -0.15
C ALA A 117 -17.85 14.46 1.36
N SER A 118 -16.73 13.90 1.85
CA SER A 118 -16.36 13.97 3.26
C SER A 118 -15.77 15.32 3.69
N SER A 119 -15.34 16.16 2.74
CA SER A 119 -14.83 17.50 3.01
C SER A 119 -15.89 18.60 2.92
N SER A 120 -17.09 18.26 2.43
CA SER A 120 -18.26 19.15 2.37
C SER A 120 -19.07 19.05 3.65
#